data_AF-A0A6P0XJB6-F1
#
_entry.id   AF-A0A6P0XJB6-F1
#
_cell.length_a   1.000
_cell.length_b   1.000
_cell.length_c   1.000
_cell.angle_alpha   90.00
_cell.angle_beta   90.00
_cell.angle_gamma   90.00
#
_symmetry.space_group_name_H-M   'P 1'
#
loop_
_entity.id
_entity.type
_entity.pdbx_description
1 polymer ?
#
loop_
_entity_poly.entity_id
_entity_poly.type
_entity_poly.pdbx_seq_one_letter_code
_entity_poly.pdbx_strand_id
1 'polypeptide(L)'
;SVSTEIPIIRHKSLPLIYILKTMNVESNNKLAEIIASNLGGAKVVQQKAAWTAGVPQAEIQLINGSGLGVENKISPRAVSAMLIAIQRYLQTSEWVIADLFPVSGYDRGTLVDQSRNIPQGSAVKTGTLNDVIALAGVIPTREEGLVWFTMINRSPYWEATRVEQDKFLQQLVSLWGVTKAPKVITPQINGNRLGLGASDRNLILGQ
;
A
#
# COMPACT_ATOMS: atom_id res chain seq x y z
N SER A 1 -40.87 -22.12 -9.03
CA SER A 1 -41.10 -20.67 -9.18
C SER A 1 -39.83 -19.95 -8.80
N VAL A 2 -39.09 -19.42 -9.77
CA VAL A 2 -37.93 -18.56 -9.48
C VAL A 2 -38.50 -17.22 -9.07
N SER A 3 -38.25 -16.82 -7.82
CA SER A 3 -38.52 -15.46 -7.34
C SER A 3 -37.77 -14.47 -8.24
N THR A 4 -38.48 -13.68 -9.03
CA THR A 4 -37.90 -12.51 -9.71
C THR A 4 -37.81 -11.39 -8.69
N GLU A 5 -36.73 -11.38 -7.92
CA GLU A 5 -36.38 -10.24 -7.08
C GLU A 5 -36.02 -9.06 -7.99
N ILE A 6 -36.79 -7.97 -7.89
CA ILE A 6 -36.52 -6.73 -8.61
C ILE A 6 -35.68 -5.84 -7.69
N PRO A 7 -34.43 -5.51 -8.04
CA PRO A 7 -33.61 -4.64 -7.21
C PRO A 7 -34.20 -3.23 -7.21
N ILE A 8 -34.50 -2.68 -6.02
CA ILE A 8 -35.09 -1.35 -5.86
C ILE A 8 -34.01 -0.27 -5.74
N ILE A 9 -32.89 -0.59 -5.10
CA ILE A 9 -31.77 0.32 -4.87
C ILE A 9 -30.46 -0.43 -5.11
N ARG A 10 -29.49 0.26 -5.73
CA ARG A 10 -28.10 -0.16 -5.80
C ARG A 10 -27.22 0.87 -5.12
N HIS A 11 -26.52 0.47 -4.06
CA HIS A 11 -25.51 1.30 -3.41
C HIS A 11 -24.13 1.02 -4.04
N LYS A 12 -23.48 2.04 -4.60
CA LYS A 12 -22.10 1.92 -5.11
C LYS A 12 -21.11 1.97 -3.95
N SER A 13 -20.13 1.06 -3.96
CA SER A 13 -19.00 1.09 -3.03
C SER A 13 -18.17 2.37 -3.20
N LEU A 14 -17.14 2.52 -2.36
CA LEU A 14 -16.13 3.55 -2.64
C LEU A 14 -15.40 3.17 -3.93
N PRO A 15 -14.89 4.16 -4.69
CA PRO A 15 -13.95 3.87 -5.76
C PRO A 15 -12.76 3.06 -5.22
N LEU A 16 -12.24 2.13 -6.02
CA LEU A 16 -11.24 1.16 -5.58
C LEU A 16 -10.01 1.82 -4.96
N ILE A 17 -9.61 3.00 -5.44
CA ILE A 17 -8.46 3.76 -4.90
C ILE A 17 -8.61 4.04 -3.39
N TYR A 18 -9.80 4.39 -2.92
CA TYR A 18 -10.05 4.65 -1.50
C TYR A 18 -9.99 3.36 -0.69
N ILE A 19 -10.51 2.25 -1.24
CA ILE A 19 -10.46 0.94 -0.58
C ILE A 19 -8.99 0.48 -0.46
N LEU A 20 -8.19 0.65 -1.50
CA LEU A 20 -6.76 0.32 -1.51
C LEU A 20 -5.98 1.19 -0.52
N LYS A 21 -6.26 2.49 -0.49
CA LYS A 21 -5.67 3.42 0.48
C LYS A 21 -5.93 2.96 1.91
N THR A 22 -7.19 2.71 2.26
CA THR A 22 -7.56 2.25 3.61
C THR A 22 -6.93 0.91 3.94
N MET A 23 -6.96 -0.05 3.00
CA MET A 23 -6.30 -1.34 3.16
C MET A 23 -4.81 -1.18 3.51
N ASN A 24 -4.09 -0.29 2.81
CA ASN A 24 -2.66 -0.10 3.03
C ASN A 24 -2.36 0.70 4.31
N VAL A 25 -3.16 1.72 4.60
CA VAL A 25 -3.04 2.60 5.78
C VAL A 25 -3.22 1.80 7.07
N GLU A 26 -4.26 0.97 7.14
CA GLU A 26 -4.58 0.13 8.29
C GLU A 26 -3.83 -1.21 8.28
N SER A 27 -3.22 -1.57 7.16
CA SER A 27 -2.69 -2.93 6.91
C SER A 27 -3.76 -4.01 7.12
N ASN A 28 -4.94 -3.79 6.52
CA ASN A 28 -6.13 -4.60 6.77
C ASN A 28 -6.10 -5.93 5.99
N ASN A 29 -5.81 -7.02 6.69
CA ASN A 29 -5.68 -8.36 6.11
C ASN A 29 -6.98 -8.83 5.42
N LYS A 30 -8.15 -8.51 5.98
CA LYS A 30 -9.44 -8.96 5.44
C LYS A 30 -9.73 -8.31 4.10
N LEU A 31 -9.48 -7.00 3.97
CA LEU A 31 -9.62 -6.30 2.69
C LEU A 31 -8.65 -6.85 1.64
N ALA A 32 -7.40 -7.08 2.03
CA ALA A 32 -6.39 -7.64 1.13
C ALA A 32 -6.80 -9.02 0.60
N GLU A 33 -7.34 -9.89 1.47
CA GLU A 33 -7.79 -11.22 1.07
C GLU A 33 -9.02 -11.18 0.16
N ILE A 34 -10.00 -10.31 0.45
CA ILE A 34 -11.18 -10.12 -0.39
C ILE A 34 -10.75 -9.63 -1.78
N ILE A 35 -9.86 -8.65 -1.86
CA ILE A 35 -9.38 -8.12 -3.15
C ILE A 35 -8.64 -9.21 -3.93
N ALA A 36 -7.71 -9.93 -3.30
CA ALA A 36 -6.99 -11.02 -3.95
C ALA A 36 -7.93 -12.13 -4.44
N SER A 37 -8.91 -12.52 -3.64
CA SER A 37 -9.91 -13.54 -4.01
C SER A 37 -10.74 -13.11 -5.22
N ASN A 38 -11.20 -11.86 -5.26
CA ASN A 38 -11.93 -11.31 -6.41
C ASN A 38 -11.08 -11.22 -7.69
N LEU A 39 -9.74 -11.16 -7.56
CA LEU A 39 -8.80 -11.18 -8.68
C LEU A 39 -8.40 -12.59 -9.13
N GLY A 40 -9.00 -13.65 -8.56
CA GLY A 40 -8.68 -15.05 -8.89
C GLY A 40 -7.71 -15.73 -7.91
N GLY A 41 -7.47 -15.12 -6.75
CA GLY A 41 -6.66 -15.67 -5.67
C GLY A 41 -5.16 -15.34 -5.75
N ALA A 42 -4.43 -15.74 -4.71
CA ALA A 42 -3.03 -15.35 -4.50
C ALA A 42 -2.10 -15.73 -5.66
N LYS A 43 -2.31 -16.87 -6.33
CA LYS A 43 -1.48 -17.30 -7.48
C LYS A 43 -1.67 -16.42 -8.71
N VAL A 44 -2.89 -15.97 -9.00
CA VAL A 44 -3.14 -15.04 -10.10
C VAL A 44 -2.53 -13.67 -9.79
N VAL A 45 -2.68 -13.19 -8.54
CA VAL A 45 -2.04 -11.96 -8.08
C VAL A 45 -0.52 -12.04 -8.19
N GLN A 46 0.09 -13.15 -7.76
CA GLN A 46 1.53 -13.40 -7.85
C GLN A 46 2.05 -13.27 -9.29
N GLN A 47 1.38 -13.95 -10.24
CA GLN A 47 1.78 -13.95 -11.65
C GLN A 47 1.65 -12.54 -12.26
N LYS A 48 0.53 -11.85 -12.01
CA LYS A 48 0.30 -10.48 -12.48
C LYS A 48 1.30 -9.49 -11.89
N ALA A 49 1.62 -9.60 -10.61
CA ALA A 49 2.60 -8.76 -9.94
C ALA A 49 4.00 -8.95 -10.54
N ALA A 50 4.43 -10.20 -10.71
CA ALA A 50 5.74 -10.52 -11.28
C ALA A 50 5.87 -10.01 -12.72
N TRP A 51 4.85 -10.26 -13.54
CA TRP A 51 4.77 -9.76 -14.92
C TRP A 51 4.83 -8.24 -14.99
N THR A 52 4.00 -7.55 -14.19
CA THR A 52 3.90 -6.08 -14.21
C THR A 52 5.18 -5.42 -13.69
N ALA A 53 5.84 -6.01 -12.70
CA ALA A 53 7.11 -5.54 -12.17
C ALA A 53 8.32 -5.92 -13.05
N GLY A 54 8.14 -6.78 -14.05
CA GLY A 54 9.23 -7.25 -14.91
C GLY A 54 10.27 -8.10 -14.17
N VAL A 55 9.84 -8.90 -13.19
CA VAL A 55 10.71 -9.76 -12.38
C VAL A 55 10.38 -11.25 -12.54
N PRO A 56 11.37 -12.15 -12.39
CA PRO A 56 11.12 -13.58 -12.30
C PRO A 56 10.02 -13.94 -11.31
N GLN A 57 9.11 -14.86 -11.69
CA GLN A 57 8.04 -15.33 -10.81
C GLN A 57 8.57 -15.95 -9.51
N ALA A 58 9.78 -16.53 -9.52
CA ALA A 58 10.41 -17.10 -8.33
C ALA A 58 10.72 -16.07 -7.22
N GLU A 59 10.76 -14.78 -7.55
CA GLU A 59 10.97 -13.72 -6.56
C GLU A 59 9.70 -13.27 -5.85
N ILE A 60 8.53 -13.76 -6.27
CA ILE A 60 7.25 -13.47 -5.64
C ILE A 60 6.55 -14.80 -5.37
N GLN A 61 6.47 -15.19 -4.11
CA GLN A 61 5.73 -16.35 -3.64
C GLN A 61 4.59 -15.88 -2.75
N LEU A 62 3.35 -16.07 -3.20
CA LEU A 62 2.16 -15.74 -2.42
C LEU A 62 1.35 -17.00 -2.13
N ILE A 63 0.85 -17.09 -0.90
CA ILE A 63 -0.13 -18.08 -0.45
C ILE A 63 -1.49 -17.42 -0.12
N ASN A 64 -1.52 -16.10 0.08
CA ASN A 64 -2.72 -15.31 0.35
C ASN A 64 -2.53 -13.85 -0.12
N GLY A 65 -3.57 -13.02 -0.01
CA GLY A 65 -3.53 -11.61 -0.40
C GLY A 65 -2.94 -10.67 0.66
N SER A 66 -2.96 -11.08 1.93
CA SER A 66 -2.61 -10.21 3.06
C SER A 66 -1.12 -10.20 3.43
N GLY A 67 -0.38 -11.23 3.03
CA GLY A 67 1.00 -11.45 3.49
C GLY A 67 1.10 -12.10 4.87
N LEU A 68 -0.02 -12.55 5.46
CA LEU A 68 0.01 -13.30 6.72
C LEU A 68 0.69 -14.67 6.52
N GLY A 69 1.70 -14.97 7.33
CA GLY A 69 2.48 -16.22 7.21
C GLY A 69 3.80 -16.02 6.46
N VAL A 70 4.85 -16.64 6.98
CA VAL A 70 6.24 -16.55 6.48
C VAL A 70 6.46 -17.26 5.15
N GLU A 71 5.45 -17.99 4.68
CA GLU A 71 5.37 -18.64 3.38
C GLU A 71 5.17 -17.62 2.26
N ASN A 72 4.60 -16.44 2.56
CA ASN A 72 4.64 -15.31 1.64
C ASN A 72 6.05 -14.72 1.62
N LYS A 73 6.71 -14.79 0.46
CA LYS A 73 8.09 -14.32 0.29
C LYS A 73 8.19 -13.49 -0.97
N ILE A 74 8.72 -12.28 -0.83
CA ILE A 74 8.99 -11.39 -1.96
C ILE A 74 10.43 -10.89 -1.82
N SER A 75 11.22 -10.94 -2.89
CA SER A 75 12.58 -10.39 -2.85
C SER A 75 12.53 -8.85 -2.66
N PRO A 76 13.50 -8.23 -1.95
CA PRO A 76 13.55 -6.78 -1.82
C PRO A 76 13.56 -6.04 -3.18
N ARG A 77 14.25 -6.62 -4.18
CA ARG A 77 14.27 -6.09 -5.54
C ARG A 77 12.90 -6.13 -6.19
N ALA A 78 12.17 -7.24 -6.04
CA ALA A 78 10.82 -7.37 -6.57
C ALA A 78 9.85 -6.37 -5.92
N VAL A 79 9.95 -6.13 -4.61
CA VAL A 79 9.14 -5.11 -3.93
C VAL A 79 9.38 -3.71 -4.51
N SER A 80 10.64 -3.29 -4.63
CA SER A 80 10.98 -2.00 -5.24
C SER A 80 10.53 -1.91 -6.71
N ALA A 81 10.69 -3.00 -7.48
CA ALA A 81 10.22 -3.05 -8.87
C ALA A 81 8.70 -2.93 -8.99
N MET A 82 7.93 -3.55 -8.08
CA MET A 82 6.47 -3.39 -8.02
C MET A 82 6.07 -1.95 -7.72
N LEU A 83 6.72 -1.30 -6.76
CA LEU A 83 6.45 0.11 -6.44
C LEU A 83 6.73 1.03 -7.63
N ILE A 84 7.85 0.82 -8.33
CA ILE A 84 8.20 1.54 -9.56
C ILE A 84 7.18 1.26 -10.68
N ALA A 85 6.72 0.02 -10.82
CA ALA A 85 5.72 -0.33 -11.83
C ALA A 85 4.36 0.33 -11.55
N ILE A 86 3.94 0.38 -10.28
CA ILE A 86 2.76 1.14 -9.85
C ILE A 86 2.94 2.62 -10.21
N GLN A 87 4.08 3.22 -9.88
CA GLN A 87 4.35 4.61 -10.21
C GLN A 87 4.25 4.88 -11.72
N ARG A 88 4.82 4.00 -12.56
CA ARG A 88 4.74 4.11 -14.02
C ARG A 88 3.29 4.02 -14.50
N TYR A 89 2.51 3.07 -13.98
CA TYR A 89 1.10 2.93 -14.31
C TYR A 89 0.29 4.18 -13.98
N LEU A 90 0.63 4.87 -12.89
CA LEU A 90 -0.07 6.08 -12.44
C LEU A 90 0.33 7.35 -13.22
N GLN A 91 1.38 7.33 -14.04
CA GLN A 91 1.83 8.52 -14.78
C GLN A 91 0.77 9.08 -15.73
N THR A 92 -0.13 8.24 -16.24
CA THR A 92 -1.25 8.63 -17.10
C THR A 92 -2.58 8.69 -16.37
N SER A 93 -2.57 8.59 -15.03
CA SER A 93 -3.77 8.61 -14.20
C SER A 93 -3.89 9.94 -13.46
N GLU A 94 -5.09 10.27 -13.00
CA GLU A 94 -5.33 11.40 -12.10
C GLU A 94 -4.80 11.17 -10.67
N TRP A 95 -4.50 9.91 -10.34
CA TRP A 95 -4.04 9.46 -9.02
C TRP A 95 -2.53 9.40 -8.96
N VAL A 96 -2.00 9.51 -7.75
CA VAL A 96 -0.56 9.42 -7.48
C VAL A 96 -0.26 8.30 -6.48
N ILE A 97 1.01 7.92 -6.31
CA ILE A 97 1.34 6.79 -5.43
C ILE A 97 0.95 7.05 -3.97
N ALA A 98 0.96 8.32 -3.55
CA ALA A 98 0.46 8.74 -2.25
C ALA A 98 -1.05 8.51 -2.06
N ASP A 99 -1.82 8.30 -3.13
CA ASP A 99 -3.23 7.90 -3.04
C ASP A 99 -3.40 6.39 -2.81
N LEU A 100 -2.34 5.60 -2.87
CA LEU A 100 -2.39 4.15 -2.63
C LEU A 100 -1.78 3.75 -1.28
N PHE A 101 -0.76 4.46 -0.82
CA PHE A 101 0.05 4.06 0.34
C PHE A 101 0.00 5.10 1.46
N PRO A 102 0.09 4.72 2.75
CA PRO A 102 0.19 5.69 3.84
C PRO A 102 1.38 6.64 3.66
N VAL A 103 1.14 7.94 3.88
CA VAL A 103 2.13 8.99 3.74
C VAL A 103 2.48 9.59 5.11
N SER A 104 3.77 9.61 5.44
CA SER A 104 4.26 10.19 6.69
C SER A 104 3.91 11.68 6.78
N GLY A 105 3.30 12.11 7.89
CA GLY A 105 2.83 13.47 8.10
C GLY A 105 1.40 13.75 7.61
N TYR A 106 0.76 12.81 6.92
CA TYR A 106 -0.58 12.98 6.35
C TYR A 106 -1.58 11.94 6.85
N ASP A 107 -1.23 10.66 6.75
CA ASP A 107 -2.09 9.56 7.16
C ASP A 107 -1.85 9.14 8.62
N ARG A 108 -2.90 8.57 9.21
CA ARG A 108 -2.90 7.91 10.53
C ARG A 108 -3.15 6.43 10.29
N GLY A 109 -2.90 5.55 11.26
CA GLY A 109 -2.94 4.10 11.07
C GLY A 109 -1.57 3.53 11.41
N THR A 110 -1.07 2.56 10.64
CA THR A 110 0.16 1.84 11.02
C THR A 110 1.37 2.72 11.32
N LEU A 111 1.50 3.90 10.71
CA LEU A 111 2.57 4.84 11.03
C LEU A 111 2.46 5.44 12.45
N VAL A 112 1.25 5.76 12.89
CA VAL A 112 0.98 6.30 14.23
C VAL A 112 0.90 5.18 15.26
N ASP A 113 0.15 4.11 14.94
CA ASP A 113 -0.10 2.99 15.86
C ASP A 113 1.19 2.23 16.21
N GLN A 114 2.18 2.28 15.33
CA GLN A 114 3.49 1.66 15.53
C GLN A 114 4.58 2.69 15.89
N SER A 115 4.20 3.93 16.22
CA SER A 115 5.11 5.03 16.60
C SER A 115 6.29 5.22 15.64
N ARG A 116 6.02 5.14 14.32
CA ARG A 116 7.05 5.24 13.28
C ARG A 116 7.53 6.69 13.11
N ASN A 117 8.84 6.87 13.01
CA ASN A 117 9.49 8.15 12.72
C ASN A 117 10.03 8.21 11.28
N ILE A 118 9.13 8.03 10.32
CA ILE A 118 9.45 8.05 8.88
C ILE A 118 9.67 9.49 8.39
N PRO A 119 10.64 9.76 7.51
CA PRO A 119 10.80 11.10 6.91
C PRO A 119 9.49 11.64 6.33
N GLN A 120 9.21 12.92 6.60
CA GLN A 120 7.96 13.57 6.20
C GLN A 120 7.73 13.50 4.69
N GLY A 121 6.49 13.27 4.27
CA GLY A 121 6.12 13.17 2.86
C GLY A 121 6.50 11.84 2.18
N SER A 122 7.07 10.88 2.91
CA SER A 122 7.37 9.55 2.36
C SER A 122 6.11 8.70 2.28
N ALA A 123 5.85 8.10 1.11
CA ALA A 123 4.78 7.12 0.92
C ALA A 123 5.36 5.71 1.14
N VAL A 124 4.81 4.97 2.11
CA VAL A 124 5.40 3.71 2.58
C VAL A 124 4.36 2.64 2.84
N LYS A 125 4.79 1.38 2.95
CA LYS A 125 4.03 0.27 3.51
C LYS A 125 4.85 -0.43 4.59
N THR A 126 4.22 -0.60 5.75
CA THR A 126 4.75 -1.36 6.89
C THR A 126 4.37 -2.85 6.76
N GLY A 127 5.20 -3.73 7.33
CA GLY A 127 4.91 -5.15 7.48
C GLY A 127 5.50 -5.68 8.79
N THR A 128 4.74 -6.50 9.52
CA THR A 128 5.21 -7.13 10.77
C THR A 128 4.57 -8.50 10.95
N LEU A 129 5.42 -9.51 11.09
CA LEU A 129 5.10 -10.84 11.61
C LEU A 129 5.91 -11.06 12.91
N ASN A 130 5.82 -12.25 13.49
CA ASN A 130 6.51 -12.57 14.75
C ASN A 130 8.03 -12.37 14.69
N ASP A 131 8.67 -12.73 13.57
CA ASP A 131 10.11 -12.65 13.38
C ASP A 131 10.53 -11.89 12.12
N VAL A 132 9.59 -11.22 11.44
CA VAL A 132 9.86 -10.47 10.20
C VAL A 132 9.33 -9.05 10.32
N ILE A 133 10.19 -8.07 10.06
CA ILE A 133 9.85 -6.64 10.05
C ILE A 133 10.25 -6.08 8.70
N ALA A 134 9.27 -5.56 7.96
CA ALA A 134 9.48 -5.02 6.63
C ALA A 134 8.98 -3.57 6.53
N LEU A 135 9.70 -2.78 5.74
CA LEU A 135 9.28 -1.44 5.35
C LEU A 135 9.73 -1.21 3.90
N ALA A 136 8.81 -0.77 3.05
CA ALA A 136 9.10 -0.41 1.67
C ALA A 136 8.37 0.87 1.29
N GLY A 137 8.88 1.59 0.31
CA GLY A 137 8.24 2.82 -0.14
C GLY A 137 9.15 3.71 -0.97
N VAL A 138 8.82 4.99 -0.95
CA VAL A 138 9.57 6.05 -1.62
C VAL A 138 9.78 7.22 -0.67
N ILE A 139 11.02 7.71 -0.61
CA ILE A 139 11.39 8.92 0.14
C ILE A 139 11.74 10.06 -0.84
N PRO A 140 11.29 11.30 -0.57
CA PRO A 140 11.77 12.47 -1.29
C PRO A 140 13.11 12.93 -0.74
N THR A 141 14.07 13.16 -1.63
CA THR A 141 15.37 13.76 -1.32
C THR A 141 15.62 14.92 -2.27
N ARG A 142 16.42 15.89 -1.83
CA ARG A 142 16.75 17.06 -2.63
C ARG A 142 17.72 16.70 -3.77
N GLU A 143 18.69 15.87 -3.48
CA GLU A 143 19.82 15.59 -4.39
C GLU A 143 19.56 14.39 -5.30
N GLU A 144 18.93 13.33 -4.80
CA GLU A 144 18.66 12.09 -5.58
C GLU A 144 17.22 12.02 -6.10
N GLY A 145 16.39 13.03 -5.81
CA GLY A 145 14.98 13.03 -6.17
C GLY A 145 14.18 11.98 -5.39
N LEU A 146 13.46 11.10 -6.09
CA LEU A 146 12.69 10.04 -5.44
C LEU A 146 13.51 8.76 -5.31
N VAL A 147 13.74 8.33 -4.07
CA VAL A 147 14.46 7.09 -3.79
C VAL A 147 13.49 5.99 -3.37
N TRP A 148 13.40 4.95 -4.19
CA TRP A 148 12.61 3.75 -3.93
C TRP A 148 13.40 2.76 -3.09
N PHE A 149 12.82 2.28 -1.99
CA PHE A 149 13.54 1.44 -1.04
C PHE A 149 12.69 0.26 -0.58
N THR A 150 13.39 -0.79 -0.13
CA THR A 150 12.81 -1.92 0.58
C THR A 150 13.80 -2.42 1.63
N MET A 151 13.32 -2.61 2.85
CA MET A 151 14.03 -3.24 3.97
C MET A 151 13.20 -4.41 4.48
N ILE A 152 13.82 -5.59 4.59
CA ILE A 152 13.21 -6.80 5.14
C ILE A 152 14.20 -7.39 6.14
N ASN A 153 13.85 -7.37 7.42
CA ASN A 153 14.70 -7.82 8.51
C ASN A 153 14.06 -9.02 9.20
N ARG A 154 14.85 -10.07 9.45
CA ARG A 154 14.46 -11.15 10.36
C ARG A 154 14.95 -10.81 11.76
N SER A 155 14.03 -10.64 12.71
CA SER A 155 14.37 -10.22 14.07
C SER A 155 13.21 -10.52 15.03
N PRO A 156 13.48 -11.08 16.22
CA PRO A 156 12.46 -11.23 17.27
C PRO A 156 12.16 -9.89 17.99
N TYR A 157 12.99 -8.86 17.79
CA TYR A 157 12.88 -7.56 18.46
C TYR A 157 12.21 -6.54 17.54
N TRP A 158 10.91 -6.68 17.32
CA TRP A 158 10.19 -5.89 16.31
C TRP A 158 10.24 -4.38 16.58
N GLU A 159 10.11 -3.91 17.83
CA GLU A 159 10.18 -2.49 18.18
C GLU A 159 11.53 -1.87 17.82
N ALA A 160 12.61 -2.45 18.31
CA ALA A 160 13.96 -1.98 18.04
C ALA A 160 14.27 -2.00 16.53
N THR A 161 13.84 -3.04 15.83
CA THR A 161 14.08 -3.17 14.39
C THR A 161 13.34 -2.09 13.59
N ARG A 162 12.11 -1.72 13.99
CA ARG A 162 11.39 -0.59 13.38
C ARG A 162 12.12 0.73 13.59
N VAL A 163 12.63 0.97 14.80
CA VAL A 163 13.40 2.18 15.12
C VAL A 163 14.67 2.28 14.26
N GLU A 164 15.39 1.17 14.06
CA GLU A 164 16.59 1.18 13.21
C GLU A 164 16.27 1.39 11.72
N GLN A 165 15.17 0.83 11.21
CA GLN A 165 14.69 1.15 9.86
C GLN A 165 14.39 2.64 9.70
N ASP A 166 13.71 3.23 10.69
CA ASP A 166 13.34 4.65 10.66
C ASP A 166 14.57 5.55 10.71
N LYS A 167 15.53 5.26 11.61
CA LYS A 167 16.81 5.97 11.70
C LYS A 167 17.59 5.91 10.39
N PHE A 168 17.64 4.75 9.74
CA PHE A 168 18.32 4.59 8.47
C PHE A 168 17.73 5.51 7.39
N LEU A 169 16.39 5.58 7.28
CA LEU A 169 15.75 6.50 6.34
C LEU A 169 16.00 7.97 6.67
N GLN A 170 15.99 8.34 7.95
CA GLN A 170 16.31 9.70 8.39
C GLN A 170 17.76 10.08 8.04
N GLN A 171 18.71 9.15 8.19
CA GLN A 171 20.10 9.34 7.80
C GLN A 171 20.26 9.54 6.29
N LEU A 172 19.55 8.75 5.48
CA LEU A 172 19.55 8.91 4.01
C LEU A 172 19.01 10.28 3.58
N VAL A 173 17.90 10.74 4.17
CA VAL A 173 17.34 12.06 3.87
C VAL A 173 18.25 13.19 4.39
N SER A 174 18.91 13.00 5.54
CA SER A 174 19.90 13.95 6.05
C SER A 174 21.09 14.08 5.11
N LEU A 175 21.56 12.95 4.57
CA LEU A 175 22.69 12.89 3.62
C LEU A 175 22.35 13.52 2.27
N TRP A 176 21.20 13.18 1.68
CA TRP A 176 20.79 13.62 0.34
C TRP A 176 19.92 14.89 0.33
N GLY A 177 19.76 15.51 1.50
CA GLY A 177 19.03 16.74 1.70
C GLY A 177 17.51 16.59 1.78
N VAL A 178 16.92 17.36 2.69
CA VAL A 178 15.46 17.49 2.84
C VAL A 178 14.90 18.35 1.70
N THR A 179 13.76 17.92 1.16
CA THR A 179 12.99 18.69 0.18
C THR A 179 11.50 18.67 0.52
N LYS A 180 10.73 19.59 -0.05
CA LYS A 180 9.27 19.53 0.01
C LYS A 180 8.80 18.35 -0.83
N ALA A 181 7.83 17.59 -0.29
CA ALA A 181 7.21 16.48 -1.01
C ALA A 181 6.70 16.94 -2.40
N PRO A 182 7.18 16.34 -3.52
CA PRO A 182 6.64 16.62 -4.83
C PRO A 182 5.20 16.10 -4.97
N LYS A 183 4.47 16.61 -5.97
CA LYS A 183 3.05 16.27 -6.20
C LYS A 183 2.78 14.76 -6.23
N VAL A 184 3.68 14.00 -6.84
CA VAL A 184 3.57 12.54 -6.98
C VAL A 184 3.53 11.78 -5.65
N ILE A 185 4.03 12.36 -4.56
CA ILE A 185 3.93 11.76 -3.21
C ILE A 185 3.13 12.64 -2.24
N THR A 186 2.36 13.59 -2.78
CA THR A 186 1.40 14.38 -2.00
C THR A 186 0.01 13.77 -2.18
N PRO A 187 -0.62 13.22 -1.12
CA PRO A 187 -1.90 12.54 -1.26
C PRO A 187 -3.02 13.52 -1.61
N GLN A 188 -3.87 13.14 -2.55
CA GLN A 188 -5.13 13.81 -2.89
C GLN A 188 -6.30 13.22 -2.10
N ILE A 189 -6.17 11.96 -1.65
CA ILE A 189 -7.16 11.30 -0.80
C ILE A 189 -6.64 11.06 0.61
N ASN A 190 -7.50 11.27 1.60
CA ASN A 190 -7.22 10.94 2.99
C ASN A 190 -7.89 9.61 3.37
N GLY A 191 -7.09 8.60 3.70
CA GLY A 191 -7.58 7.25 4.02
C GLY A 191 -8.45 7.18 5.29
N ASN A 192 -8.39 8.19 6.15
CA ASN A 192 -9.10 8.23 7.45
C ASN A 192 -10.45 8.94 7.40
N ARG A 193 -10.80 9.59 6.28
CA ARG A 193 -12.05 10.34 6.11
C ARG A 193 -12.79 9.84 4.89
N LEU A 194 -13.28 8.61 4.99
CA LEU A 194 -14.09 8.01 3.95
C LEU A 194 -15.56 8.26 4.23
N GLY A 195 -16.30 8.81 3.25
CA GLY A 195 -17.75 8.98 3.30
C GLY A 195 -18.51 7.65 3.18
N LEU A 196 -18.23 6.69 4.07
CA LEU A 196 -18.91 5.39 4.11
C LEU A 196 -20.42 5.60 4.28
N GLY A 197 -21.22 4.89 3.48
CA GLY A 197 -22.68 4.99 3.52
C GLY A 197 -23.26 6.29 2.94
N ALA A 198 -22.45 7.17 2.34
CA ALA A 198 -22.93 8.40 1.71
C ALA A 198 -24.05 8.11 0.70
N SER A 199 -25.16 8.86 0.84
CA SER A 199 -26.42 8.63 0.11
C SER A 199 -26.34 9.03 -1.35
N ASP A 200 -25.38 9.89 -1.72
CA ASP A 200 -25.05 10.28 -3.09
C ASP A 200 -24.57 9.10 -3.97
N ARG A 201 -24.26 7.95 -3.35
CA ARG A 201 -23.91 6.70 -4.03
C ARG A 201 -25.06 5.71 -4.17
N ASN A 202 -26.27 6.08 -3.73
CA ASN A 202 -27.48 5.29 -3.96
C ASN A 202 -28.05 5.56 -5.35
N LEU A 203 -28.25 4.50 -6.12
CA LEU A 203 -29.00 4.54 -7.37
C LEU A 203 -30.37 3.88 -7.14
N ILE A 204 -31.44 4.63 -7.34
CA ILE A 204 -32.81 4.08 -7.34
C ILE A 204 -33.03 3.43 -8.70
N LEU A 205 -33.36 2.14 -8.71
CA LEU A 205 -33.48 1.33 -9.93
C LEU A 205 -34.94 1.10 -10.36
N GLY A 206 -35.91 1.59 -9.58
CA GLY A 206 -37.34 1.39 -9.79
C GLY A 206 -38.11 2.65 -10.21
N GLN A 207 -37.74 3.25 -11.34
CA GLN A 207 -38.62 4.15 -12.10
C GLN A 207 -38.96 3.51 -13.44
#